data_AF-A0A2V4E4B1-F1
#
_entry.id   AF-A0A2V4E4B1-F1
#
_cell.length_a   1.000
_cell.length_b   1.000
_cell.length_c   1.000
_cell.angle_alpha   90.00
_cell.angle_beta   90.00
_cell.angle_gamma   90.00
#
_symmetry.space_group_name_H-M   'P 1'
#
loop_
_entity.id
_entity.type
_entity.pdbx_description
1 polymer ?
#
loop_
_entity_poly.entity_id
_entity_poly.type
_entity_poly.pdbx_seq_one_letter_code
_entity_poly.pdbx_strand_id
1 'polypeptide(L)'
;MKKIILSVVLSISYFFSLSVNASQVNICLLTGTLLADPQIAIMSFSPSDDNGKTLPEREYNNVELEVLVTAANITETRADSLCALPNNQPYKITVSLRDEYSLNDAKKGEQIKLLHIYKNYPNGEDEDYILQN
;
A
#
# COMPACT_ATOMS: atom_id res chain seq x y z
N MET A 1 -22.61 44.01 19.29
CA MET A 1 -22.17 43.52 17.96
C MET A 1 -20.86 42.72 18.00
N LYS A 2 -19.76 43.21 18.62
CA LYS A 2 -18.47 42.48 18.68
C LYS A 2 -18.52 41.05 19.27
N LYS A 3 -19.36 40.81 20.29
CA LYS A 3 -19.47 39.49 20.95
C LYS A 3 -20.17 38.41 20.10
N ILE A 4 -21.11 38.81 19.24
CA ILE A 4 -21.88 37.88 18.39
C ILE A 4 -20.98 37.35 17.26
N ILE A 5 -20.18 38.23 16.66
CA ILE A 5 -19.22 37.87 15.60
C ILE A 5 -18.20 36.86 16.12
N LEU A 6 -17.67 37.08 17.33
CA LEU A 6 -16.71 36.17 17.97
C LEU A 6 -17.29 34.76 18.17
N SER A 7 -18.55 34.65 18.60
CA SER A 7 -19.21 33.37 18.83
C SER A 7 -19.50 32.62 17.53
N VAL A 8 -19.84 33.33 16.45
CA VAL A 8 -20.08 32.71 15.13
C VAL A 8 -18.77 32.18 14.55
N VAL A 9 -17.68 32.93 14.67
CA VAL A 9 -16.35 32.49 14.19
C VAL A 9 -15.87 31.26 14.95
N LEU A 10 -16.04 31.21 16.28
CA LEU A 10 -15.70 30.04 17.11
C LEU A 10 -16.52 28.80 16.76
N SER A 11 -17.81 28.96 16.46
CA SER A 11 -18.64 27.83 16.02
C SER A 11 -18.23 27.33 14.64
N ILE A 12 -17.92 28.22 13.71
CA ILE A 12 -17.48 27.85 12.36
C ILE A 12 -16.14 27.09 12.43
N SER A 13 -15.15 27.58 13.18
CA SER A 13 -13.87 26.88 13.34
C SER A 13 -14.02 25.52 14.03
N TYR A 14 -14.94 25.38 15.00
CA TYR A 14 -15.25 24.10 15.64
C TYR A 14 -15.84 23.08 14.64
N PHE A 15 -16.76 23.50 13.76
CA PHE A 15 -17.32 22.63 12.72
C PHE A 15 -16.29 22.25 11.64
N PHE A 16 -15.38 23.16 11.28
CA PHE A 16 -14.28 22.84 10.36
C PHE A 16 -13.25 21.87 10.96
N SER A 17 -13.01 21.90 12.28
CA SER A 17 -12.13 20.91 12.93
C SER A 17 -12.70 19.48 12.98
N LEU A 18 -14.03 19.32 12.92
CA LEU A 18 -14.69 18.00 12.96
C LEU A 18 -14.79 17.33 11.58
N SER A 19 -14.50 18.04 10.49
CA SER A 19 -14.71 17.57 9.11
C SER A 19 -13.43 17.19 8.37
N VAL A 20 -12.27 17.15 9.05
CA VAL A 20 -11.02 16.65 8.46
C VAL A 20 -10.89 15.15 8.70
N ASN A 21 -11.65 14.34 7.96
CA ASN A 21 -11.29 12.94 7.75
C ASN A 21 -10.16 12.92 6.71
N ALA A 22 -8.93 13.16 7.15
CA ALA A 22 -7.76 13.04 6.29
C ALA A 22 -7.62 11.58 5.85
N SER A 23 -7.49 11.34 4.55
CA SER A 23 -7.03 10.03 4.05
C SER A 23 -5.62 9.79 4.58
N GLN A 24 -5.42 8.64 5.22
CA GLN A 24 -4.12 8.25 5.77
C GLN A 24 -3.39 7.41 4.73
N VAL A 25 -2.16 7.78 4.41
CA VAL A 25 -1.28 7.04 3.53
C VAL A 25 -0.08 6.60 4.35
N ASN A 26 0.04 5.30 4.58
CA ASN A 26 1.16 4.69 5.28
C ASN A 26 2.10 4.08 4.27
N ILE A 27 3.37 4.49 4.33
CA ILE A 27 4.43 3.99 3.45
C ILE A 27 5.50 3.37 4.32
N CYS A 28 5.68 2.05 4.18
CA CYS A 28 6.62 1.26 4.97
C CYS A 28 7.62 0.54 4.07
N LEU A 29 8.90 0.64 4.39
CA LEU A 29 9.92 -0.21 3.81
C LEU A 29 10.01 -1.51 4.60
N LEU A 30 9.50 -2.58 4.00
CA LEU A 30 9.63 -3.94 4.51
C LEU A 30 10.94 -4.52 3.99
N THR A 31 11.77 -5.04 4.89
CA THR A 31 12.95 -5.84 4.52
C THR A 31 12.69 -7.27 4.92
N GLY A 32 12.91 -8.19 3.99
CA GLY A 32 12.65 -9.60 4.20
C GLY A 32 13.52 -10.51 3.36
N THR A 33 13.34 -11.80 3.53
CA THR A 33 14.05 -12.86 2.80
C THR A 33 13.07 -13.65 1.95
N LEU A 34 13.42 -13.94 0.70
CA LEU A 34 12.64 -14.81 -0.17
C LEU A 34 12.59 -16.24 0.39
N LEU A 35 11.39 -16.76 0.62
CA LEU A 35 11.14 -18.12 1.12
C LEU A 35 11.16 -19.17 0.00
N ALA A 36 10.91 -18.73 -1.24
CA ALA A 36 10.95 -19.52 -2.46
C ALA A 36 11.51 -18.67 -3.61
N ASP A 37 11.86 -19.33 -4.72
CA ASP A 37 12.19 -18.61 -5.95
C ASP A 37 10.92 -17.86 -6.46
N PRO A 38 11.06 -16.64 -7.01
CA PRO A 38 9.95 -15.89 -7.59
C PRO A 38 9.19 -16.72 -8.64
N GLN A 39 7.86 -16.69 -8.60
CA GLN A 39 7.03 -17.43 -9.54
C GLN A 39 6.30 -16.47 -10.47
N ILE A 40 6.33 -16.74 -11.77
CA ILE A 40 5.57 -15.98 -12.76
C ILE A 40 4.15 -16.51 -12.79
N ALA A 41 3.18 -15.68 -12.42
CA ALA A 41 1.76 -15.94 -12.52
C ALA A 41 1.18 -15.14 -13.68
N ILE A 42 0.51 -15.82 -14.61
CA ILE A 42 -0.23 -15.17 -15.69
C ILE A 42 -1.62 -14.82 -15.15
N MET A 43 -1.92 -13.54 -15.03
CA MET A 43 -3.25 -13.07 -14.67
C MET A 43 -3.98 -12.53 -15.88
N SER A 44 -5.26 -12.87 -15.98
CA SER A 44 -6.14 -12.37 -17.02
C SER A 44 -7.20 -11.45 -16.42
N PHE A 45 -7.40 -10.30 -17.04
CA PHE A 45 -8.40 -9.32 -16.61
C PHE A 45 -9.18 -8.82 -17.81
N SER A 46 -10.50 -8.77 -17.67
CA SER A 46 -11.40 -8.20 -18.66
C SER A 46 -11.89 -6.84 -18.16
N PRO A 47 -11.25 -5.72 -18.54
CA PRO A 47 -11.69 -4.40 -18.12
C PRO A 47 -13.09 -4.10 -18.66
N SER A 48 -13.83 -3.26 -17.96
CA SER A 48 -15.05 -2.66 -18.49
C SER A 48 -14.77 -1.22 -18.93
N ASP A 49 -15.39 -0.78 -20.02
CA ASP A 49 -15.42 0.64 -20.36
C ASP A 49 -16.39 1.42 -19.46
N ASP A 50 -16.42 2.75 -19.60
CA ASP A 50 -17.28 3.64 -18.81
C ASP A 50 -18.78 3.37 -19.00
N ASN A 51 -19.16 2.62 -20.04
CA ASN A 51 -20.54 2.20 -20.32
C ASN A 51 -20.84 0.80 -19.78
N GLY A 52 -19.92 0.19 -19.04
CA GLY A 52 -20.05 -1.16 -18.49
C GLY A 52 -19.89 -2.27 -19.52
N LYS A 53 -19.42 -1.97 -20.74
CA LYS A 53 -19.14 -2.99 -21.75
C LYS A 53 -17.79 -3.63 -21.46
N THR A 54 -17.79 -4.96 -21.36
CA THR A 54 -16.57 -5.74 -21.22
C THR A 54 -15.69 -5.58 -22.47
N LEU A 55 -14.48 -5.10 -22.25
CA LEU A 55 -13.42 -5.00 -23.25
C LEU A 55 -12.70 -6.34 -23.39
N PRO A 56 -11.91 -6.55 -24.46
CA PRO A 56 -11.11 -7.76 -24.63
C PRO A 56 -10.23 -8.03 -23.42
N GLU A 57 -10.13 -9.32 -23.08
CA GLU A 57 -9.27 -9.82 -22.02
C GLU A 57 -7.82 -9.40 -22.28
N ARG A 58 -7.18 -8.91 -21.22
CA ARG A 58 -5.76 -8.56 -21.22
C ARG A 58 -5.05 -9.50 -20.27
N GLU A 59 -3.99 -10.12 -20.76
CA GLU A 59 -3.07 -10.89 -19.94
C GLU A 59 -1.91 -10.00 -19.51
N TYR A 60 -1.47 -10.18 -18.27
CA TYR A 60 -0.23 -9.60 -17.79
C TYR A 60 0.48 -10.60 -16.87
N ASN A 61 1.82 -10.56 -16.93
CA ASN A 61 2.67 -11.34 -16.04
C ASN A 61 2.80 -10.61 -14.71
N ASN A 62 2.42 -11.30 -13.65
CA ASN A 62 2.77 -10.91 -12.29
C ASN A 62 3.86 -11.84 -11.78
N VAL A 63 4.64 -11.34 -10.83
CA VAL A 63 5.58 -12.14 -10.07
C VAL A 63 5.05 -12.31 -8.65
N GLU A 64 4.75 -13.55 -8.28
CA GLU A 64 4.41 -13.92 -6.93
C GLU A 64 5.69 -14.14 -6.11
N LEU A 65 5.76 -13.45 -4.98
CA LEU A 65 6.85 -13.55 -4.02
C LEU A 65 6.32 -14.04 -2.69
N GLU A 66 7.01 -15.03 -2.13
CA GLU A 66 6.84 -15.44 -0.75
C GLU A 66 7.98 -14.87 0.09
N VAL A 67 7.67 -13.99 1.04
CA VAL A 67 8.67 -13.19 1.75
C VAL A 67 8.50 -13.33 3.25
N LEU A 68 9.58 -13.65 3.95
CA LEU A 68 9.65 -13.53 5.40
C LEU A 68 10.15 -12.13 5.76
N VAL A 69 9.24 -11.26 6.18
CA VAL A 69 9.56 -9.90 6.61
C VAL A 69 10.19 -9.95 7.99
N THR A 70 11.36 -9.33 8.14
CA THR A 70 12.12 -9.31 9.40
C THR A 70 12.36 -7.90 9.93
N ALA A 71 12.11 -6.87 9.11
CA ALA A 71 12.15 -5.48 9.55
C ALA A 71 11.14 -4.64 8.76
N ALA A 72 10.60 -3.61 9.41
CA ALA A 72 9.75 -2.60 8.82
C ALA A 72 10.26 -1.23 9.28
N ASN A 73 10.54 -0.33 8.33
CA ASN A 73 11.01 1.03 8.60
C ASN A 73 10.10 2.04 7.89
N ILE A 74 9.92 3.20 8.51
CA ILE A 74 9.24 4.34 7.87
C ILE A 74 10.20 4.97 6.85
N THR A 75 9.81 5.04 5.58
CA THR A 75 10.62 5.67 4.52
C THR A 75 10.23 7.11 4.22
N GLU A 76 8.97 7.51 4.41
CA GLU A 76 8.52 8.90 4.21
C GLU A 76 7.95 9.53 5.48
N THR A 77 8.19 10.84 5.64
CA THR A 77 7.78 11.70 6.77
C THR A 77 6.26 11.88 6.94
N ARG A 78 5.43 11.14 6.20
CA ARG A 78 3.96 11.15 6.26
C ARG A 78 3.32 9.82 6.68
N ALA A 79 4.09 8.85 7.16
CA ALA A 79 3.49 7.67 7.78
C ALA A 79 2.90 8.04 9.14
N ASP A 80 1.59 7.91 9.29
CA ASP A 80 0.90 7.99 10.58
C ASP A 80 1.18 6.68 11.36
N SER A 81 2.41 6.53 11.87
CA SER A 81 2.81 5.61 12.96
C SER A 81 2.71 4.08 12.79
N LEU A 82 2.31 3.51 11.65
CA LEU A 82 1.97 2.08 11.56
C LEU A 82 3.03 1.13 10.99
N CYS A 83 4.25 1.59 10.70
CA CYS A 83 5.32 0.70 10.21
C CYS A 83 5.98 -0.06 11.35
N ALA A 84 5.34 -1.13 11.81
CA ALA A 84 5.88 -2.05 12.79
C ALA A 84 5.62 -3.50 12.36
N LEU A 85 6.46 -4.42 12.84
CA LEU A 85 6.20 -5.84 12.69
C LEU A 85 5.00 -6.24 13.57
N PRO A 86 4.09 -7.11 13.09
CA PRO A 86 3.07 -7.72 13.92
C PRO A 86 3.68 -8.38 15.15
N ASN A 87 3.29 -7.93 16.34
CA ASN A 87 3.81 -8.43 17.62
C ASN A 87 5.35 -8.41 17.75
N ASN A 88 6.03 -7.51 17.03
CA ASN A 88 7.50 -7.44 16.97
C ASN A 88 8.17 -8.76 16.51
N GLN A 89 7.48 -9.58 15.71
CA GLN A 89 7.99 -10.85 15.20
C GLN A 89 8.03 -10.87 13.67
N PRO A 90 8.96 -11.65 13.07
CA PRO A 90 8.93 -11.89 11.64
C PRO A 90 7.61 -12.50 11.18
N TYR A 91 7.14 -12.12 10.01
CA TYR A 91 5.88 -12.63 9.44
C TYR A 91 6.02 -12.91 7.95
N LYS A 92 5.25 -13.88 7.46
CA LYS A 92 5.20 -14.25 6.05
C LYS A 92 4.17 -13.38 5.33
N ILE A 93 4.55 -12.86 4.16
CA ILE A 93 3.64 -12.26 3.20
C ILE A 93 3.76 -12.96 1.86
N THR A 94 2.66 -12.99 1.12
CA THR A 94 2.63 -13.32 -0.30
C THR A 94 2.24 -12.07 -1.05
N VAL A 95 3.10 -11.59 -1.94
CA VAL A 95 2.84 -10.38 -2.73
C VAL A 95 2.90 -10.70 -4.21
N SER A 96 2.03 -10.04 -4.97
CA SER A 96 1.99 -10.15 -6.42
C SER A 96 2.45 -8.81 -6.99
N LEU A 97 3.66 -8.77 -7.54
CA LEU A 97 4.22 -7.57 -8.14
C LEU A 97 3.90 -7.53 -9.64
N ARG A 98 3.53 -6.35 -10.11
CA ARG A 98 3.34 -6.08 -11.54
C ARG A 98 4.70 -5.81 -12.19
N ASP A 99 4.92 -6.39 -13.36
CA ASP A 99 6.17 -6.35 -14.14
C ASP A 99 7.35 -7.16 -13.58
N GLU A 100 7.72 -8.16 -14.37
CA GLU A 100 8.68 -9.24 -14.08
C GLU A 100 10.16 -8.82 -14.15
N TYR A 101 10.45 -7.75 -14.90
CA TYR A 101 11.80 -7.43 -15.38
C TYR A 101 12.85 -7.16 -14.29
N SER A 102 12.44 -6.90 -13.05
CA SER A 102 13.37 -6.58 -11.95
C SER A 102 13.71 -7.78 -11.03
N LEU A 103 13.07 -8.94 -11.21
CA LEU A 103 13.18 -10.08 -10.26
C LEU A 103 13.63 -11.40 -10.87
N ASN A 104 13.90 -11.43 -12.17
CA ASN A 104 14.21 -12.68 -12.89
C ASN A 104 15.44 -13.43 -12.41
N ASP A 105 16.41 -12.73 -11.81
CA ASP A 105 17.60 -13.37 -11.26
C ASP A 105 17.49 -13.65 -9.75
N ALA A 106 16.43 -13.19 -9.10
CA ALA A 106 16.28 -13.31 -7.66
C ALA A 106 16.00 -14.75 -7.24
N LYS A 107 16.57 -15.19 -6.11
CA LYS A 107 16.49 -16.59 -5.64
C LYS A 107 16.05 -16.70 -4.20
N LYS A 108 15.54 -17.87 -3.84
CA LYS A 108 15.28 -18.26 -2.44
C LYS A 108 16.49 -17.93 -1.56
N GLY A 109 16.23 -17.28 -0.44
CA GLY A 109 17.25 -16.88 0.53
C GLY A 109 17.85 -15.50 0.29
N GLU A 110 17.57 -14.86 -0.84
CA GLU A 110 18.00 -13.47 -1.06
C GLU A 110 17.17 -12.48 -0.24
N GLN A 111 17.83 -11.41 0.17
CA GLN A 111 17.15 -10.28 0.81
C GLN A 111 16.51 -9.40 -0.24
N ILE A 112 15.28 -8.99 0.05
CA ILE A 112 14.55 -8.03 -0.77
C ILE A 112 14.02 -6.90 0.10
N LYS A 113 13.76 -5.77 -0.54
CA LYS A 113 13.11 -4.62 0.06
C LYS A 113 11.84 -4.33 -0.71
N LEU A 114 10.73 -4.19 0.02
CA LEU A 114 9.43 -3.87 -0.53
C LEU A 114 8.94 -2.58 0.09
N LEU A 115 8.55 -1.62 -0.73
CA LEU A 115 7.79 -0.46 -0.31
C LEU A 115 6.32 -0.88 -0.26
N HIS A 116 5.79 -1.03 0.95
CA HIS A 116 4.39 -1.29 1.22
C HIS A 116 3.66 0.05 1.36
N ILE A 117 2.65 0.28 0.53
CA ILE A 117 1.85 1.49 0.49
C ILE A 117 0.42 1.10 0.85
N TYR A 118 -0.05 1.57 1.99
CA TYR A 118 -1.41 1.35 2.48
C TYR A 118 -2.16 2.67 2.56
N LYS A 119 -3.29 2.79 1.86
CA LYS A 119 -4.12 3.98 1.85
C LYS A 119 -5.50 3.66 2.41
N ASN A 120 -5.87 4.39 3.45
CA ASN A 120 -7.20 4.30 4.02
C ASN A 120 -8.05 5.48 3.51
N TYR A 121 -9.16 5.15 2.83
CA TYR A 121 -10.17 6.08 2.36
C TYR A 121 -11.48 5.84 3.13
N PRO A 122 -12.36 6.85 3.26
CA PRO A 122 -13.67 6.67 3.89
C PRO A 122 -14.53 5.54 3.30
N ASN A 123 -14.24 5.15 2.05
CA ASN A 123 -15.03 4.18 1.28
C ASN A 123 -14.25 2.91 0.92
N GLY A 124 -13.06 2.68 1.49
CA GLY A 124 -12.27 1.49 1.21
C GLY A 124 -10.79 1.62 1.53
N GLU A 125 -10.09 0.51 1.37
CA GLU A 125 -8.65 0.37 1.62
C GLU A 125 -7.97 0.02 0.30
N ASP A 126 -6.80 0.59 0.05
CA ASP A 126 -5.95 0.32 -1.11
C ASP A 126 -4.55 -0.06 -0.61
N GLU A 127 -4.06 -1.22 -1.02
CA GLU A 127 -2.79 -1.80 -0.57
C GLU A 127 -1.95 -2.16 -1.80
N ASP A 128 -0.72 -1.66 -1.85
CA ASP A 128 0.20 -1.87 -2.96
C ASP A 128 1.62 -2.16 -2.47
N TYR A 129 2.39 -2.87 -3.29
CA TYR A 129 3.75 -3.29 -3.02
C TYR A 129 4.65 -2.96 -4.21
N ILE A 130 5.77 -2.29 -3.94
CA ILE A 130 6.76 -1.93 -4.96
C ILE A 130 8.13 -2.45 -4.55
N LEU A 131 8.81 -3.16 -5.45
CA LEU A 131 10.19 -3.58 -5.22
C LEU A 131 11.13 -2.37 -5.11
N GLN A 132 12.02 -2.37 -4.12
CA GLN A 132 13.06 -1.36 -3.94
C GLN A 132 14.42 -1.99 -4.21
N ASN A 133 15.13 -1.46 -5.21
CA ASN A 133 16.51 -1.85 -5.55
C ASN A 133 17.54 -1.20 -4.62
#